data_AF-A0AAE8HXX9-F1
#
_entry.id   AF-A0AAE8HXX9-F1
#
_cell.length_a   1.000
_cell.length_b   1.000
_cell.length_c   1.000
_cell.angle_alpha   90.00
_cell.angle_beta   90.00
_cell.angle_gamma   90.00
#
_symmetry.space_group_name_H-M   'P 1'
#
loop_
_entity.id
_entity.type
_entity.pdbx_description
1 polymer ?
#
loop_
_entity_poly.entity_id
_entity_poly.type
_entity_poly.pdbx_seq_one_letter_code
_entity_poly.pdbx_strand_id
1 'polypeptide(L)'
;MLSRRDALASATLLLCVSAAWAEPTLGLAERRAIAAYREGRFPAQEKAVQEAAGFPVPVEVAWDQLTIPGDAPYYADPGYFETTIFEPLAAGLRDVTKDQMGRDALRAKLKTVRIRYDEKTAPASAYQNGLKFEGGVLDVNWRPFANVADFKDRVEAVVKVLEKNL
;
A
#
# COMPACT_ATOMS: atom_id res chain seq x y z
N MET A 1 53.14 6.54 46.10
CA MET A 1 51.77 6.17 46.50
C MET A 1 50.80 6.76 45.50
N LEU A 2 49.94 5.91 44.91
CA LEU A 2 48.70 6.22 44.18
C LEU A 2 48.86 7.00 42.84
N SER A 3 48.24 6.66 41.72
CA SER A 3 47.41 5.50 41.35
C SER A 3 47.30 5.59 39.83
N ARG A 4 47.63 4.50 39.13
CA ARG A 4 47.29 4.32 37.71
C ARG A 4 45.76 4.28 37.62
N ARG A 5 45.17 5.09 36.73
CA ARG A 5 43.75 5.02 36.39
C ARG A 5 43.65 4.19 35.12
N ASP A 6 43.34 2.92 35.30
CA ASP A 6 43.04 1.98 34.23
C ASP A 6 41.72 2.38 33.56
N ALA A 7 41.79 2.66 32.26
CA ALA A 7 40.62 2.88 31.42
C ALA A 7 40.11 1.50 30.94
N LEU A 8 39.06 0.99 31.58
CA LEU A 8 38.31 -0.18 31.11
C LEU A 8 37.26 0.28 30.09
N ALA A 9 37.57 0.12 28.80
CA ALA A 9 36.61 0.25 27.73
C ALA A 9 35.88 -1.10 27.55
N SER A 10 34.66 -1.21 28.09
CA SER A 10 33.77 -2.35 27.83
C SER A 10 32.97 -2.09 26.55
N ALA A 11 33.44 -2.62 25.42
CA ALA A 11 32.68 -2.64 24.17
C ALA A 11 31.63 -3.78 24.24
N THR A 12 30.37 -3.41 24.48
CA THR A 12 29.24 -4.34 24.41
C THR A 12 28.75 -4.44 22.98
N LEU A 13 29.14 -5.51 22.28
CA LEU A 13 28.57 -5.90 20.99
C LEU A 13 27.14 -6.39 21.21
N LEU A 14 26.15 -5.51 20.97
CA LEU A 14 24.75 -5.89 20.84
C LEU A 14 24.54 -6.56 19.48
N LEU A 15 24.70 -7.89 19.44
CA LEU A 15 24.16 -8.74 18.38
C LEU A 15 22.64 -8.88 18.58
N CYS A 16 21.88 -7.90 18.07
CA CYS A 16 20.45 -8.09 17.90
C CYS A 16 20.24 -8.91 16.62
N VAL A 17 19.97 -10.20 16.83
CA VAL A 17 19.48 -11.16 15.84
C VAL A 17 18.32 -10.53 15.08
N SER A 18 18.52 -10.27 13.79
CA SER A 18 17.41 -9.99 12.88
C SER A 18 16.46 -11.18 12.94
N ALA A 19 15.26 -10.98 13.47
CA ALA A 19 14.19 -11.94 13.35
C ALA A 19 13.91 -12.10 11.85
N ALA A 20 14.49 -13.13 11.24
CA ALA A 20 14.10 -13.59 9.92
C ALA A 20 12.67 -14.08 10.06
N TRP A 21 11.71 -13.22 9.77
CA TRP A 21 10.36 -13.67 9.47
C TRP A 21 10.50 -14.61 8.29
N ALA A 22 10.14 -15.88 8.51
CA ALA A 22 10.05 -16.85 7.43
C ALA A 22 9.06 -16.26 6.43
N GLU A 23 9.57 -15.78 5.30
CA GLU A 23 8.72 -15.48 4.15
C GLU A 23 7.87 -16.74 3.92
N PRO A 24 6.53 -16.62 3.79
CA PRO A 24 5.74 -17.70 3.21
C PRO A 24 6.52 -18.14 1.99
N THR A 25 6.89 -19.42 1.88
CA THR A 25 7.75 -19.88 0.78
C THR A 25 6.96 -19.75 -0.52
N LEU A 26 6.96 -18.54 -1.10
CA LEU A 26 6.31 -18.23 -2.35
C LEU A 26 6.89 -19.15 -3.40
N GLY A 27 6.03 -19.76 -4.22
CA GLY A 27 6.51 -20.57 -5.32
C GLY A 27 7.21 -19.70 -6.35
N LEU A 28 7.99 -20.35 -7.22
CA LEU A 28 8.63 -19.68 -8.35
C LEU A 28 7.59 -19.08 -9.31
N ALA A 29 6.41 -19.71 -9.41
CA ALA A 29 5.30 -19.22 -10.23
C ALA A 29 4.81 -17.86 -9.74
N GLU A 30 4.54 -17.73 -8.43
CA GLU A 30 4.11 -16.49 -7.79
C GLU A 30 5.14 -15.38 -7.99
N ARG A 31 6.42 -15.66 -7.70
CA ARG A 31 7.51 -14.67 -7.85
C ARG A 31 7.63 -14.17 -9.30
N ARG A 32 7.53 -15.07 -10.29
CA ARG A 32 7.60 -14.70 -11.71
C ARG A 32 6.37 -13.89 -12.13
N ALA A 33 5.18 -14.33 -11.73
CA ALA A 33 3.94 -13.67 -12.09
C ALA A 33 3.85 -12.26 -11.51
N ILE A 34 4.22 -12.07 -10.22
CA ILE A 34 4.19 -10.73 -9.62
C ILE A 34 5.29 -9.82 -10.18
N ALA A 35 6.47 -10.35 -10.50
CA ALA A 35 7.52 -9.58 -11.18
C ALA A 35 7.04 -9.09 -12.56
N ALA A 36 6.40 -9.97 -13.35
CA ALA A 36 5.84 -9.61 -14.65
C ALA A 36 4.74 -8.53 -14.53
N TYR A 37 3.87 -8.60 -13.51
CA TYR A 37 2.89 -7.56 -13.25
C TYR A 37 3.55 -6.20 -12.91
N ARG A 38 4.56 -6.23 -12.04
CA ARG A 38 5.30 -5.04 -11.60
C ARG A 38 6.02 -4.34 -12.76
N GLU A 39 6.58 -5.09 -13.68
CA GLU A 39 7.28 -4.54 -14.84
C GLU A 39 6.33 -4.11 -15.96
N GLY A 40 5.26 -4.89 -16.20
CA GLY A 40 4.40 -4.70 -17.36
C GLY A 40 3.17 -3.83 -17.14
N ARG A 41 2.57 -3.85 -15.94
CA ARG A 41 1.23 -3.28 -15.70
C ARG A 41 1.20 -2.22 -14.62
N PHE A 42 1.94 -2.43 -13.53
CA PHE A 42 1.95 -1.50 -12.39
C PHE A 42 2.32 -0.05 -12.76
N PRO A 43 3.28 0.25 -13.66
CA PRO A 43 3.62 1.64 -13.99
C PRO A 43 2.44 2.46 -14.51
N ALA A 44 1.52 1.83 -15.26
CA ALA A 44 0.30 2.49 -15.73
C ALA A 44 -0.67 2.79 -14.57
N GLN A 45 -0.76 1.87 -13.60
CA GLN A 45 -1.60 2.03 -12.42
C GLN A 45 -1.07 3.11 -11.48
N GLU A 46 0.23 3.13 -11.22
CA GLU A 46 0.90 4.18 -10.45
C GLU A 46 0.66 5.56 -11.09
N LYS A 47 0.88 5.67 -12.40
CA LYS A 47 0.63 6.90 -13.14
C LYS A 47 -0.82 7.34 -13.04
N ALA A 48 -1.78 6.43 -13.15
CA ALA A 48 -3.20 6.75 -13.03
C ALA A 48 -3.56 7.31 -11.64
N VAL A 49 -2.94 6.79 -10.57
CA VAL A 49 -3.08 7.30 -9.19
C VAL A 49 -2.47 8.70 -9.06
N GLN A 50 -1.27 8.92 -9.61
CA GLN A 50 -0.59 10.23 -9.56
C GLN A 50 -1.34 11.30 -10.35
N GLU A 51 -1.85 10.97 -11.54
CA GLU A 51 -2.69 11.85 -12.35
C GLU A 51 -3.99 12.21 -11.61
N ALA A 52 -4.61 11.22 -10.95
CA ALA A 52 -5.81 11.44 -10.14
C ALA A 52 -5.55 12.37 -8.94
N ALA A 53 -4.41 12.23 -8.27
CA ALA A 53 -4.00 13.12 -7.20
C ALA A 53 -3.61 14.52 -7.73
N GLY A 54 -3.21 14.63 -9.00
CA GLY A 54 -2.74 15.86 -9.62
C GLY A 54 -1.29 16.23 -9.28
N PHE A 55 -0.53 15.31 -8.69
CA PHE A 55 0.90 15.48 -8.37
C PHE A 55 1.58 14.10 -8.24
N PRO A 56 2.91 14.00 -8.35
CA PRO A 56 3.63 12.71 -8.31
C PRO A 56 3.75 12.19 -6.88
N VAL A 57 2.62 11.82 -6.27
CA VAL A 57 2.59 11.17 -4.96
C VAL A 57 3.27 9.79 -5.04
N PRO A 58 4.21 9.47 -4.14
CA PRO A 58 4.74 8.12 -4.01
C PRO A 58 3.65 7.07 -3.78
N VAL A 59 3.69 5.98 -4.55
CA VAL A 59 2.80 4.81 -4.40
C VAL A 59 3.63 3.62 -3.94
N GLU A 60 3.59 3.35 -2.64
CA GLU A 60 4.30 2.24 -2.02
C GLU A 60 3.41 1.00 -2.00
N VAL A 61 3.88 -0.10 -2.60
CA VAL A 61 3.13 -1.35 -2.67
C VAL A 61 3.90 -2.45 -1.95
N ALA A 62 3.29 -3.04 -0.92
CA ALA A 62 3.82 -4.19 -0.20
C ALA A 62 3.59 -5.47 -1.00
N TRP A 63 4.39 -5.67 -2.06
CA TRP A 63 4.24 -6.81 -2.99
C TRP A 63 4.29 -8.16 -2.28
N ASP A 64 5.12 -8.32 -1.27
CA ASP A 64 5.24 -9.58 -0.51
C ASP A 64 3.94 -9.93 0.24
N GLN A 65 3.13 -8.93 0.57
CA GLN A 65 1.83 -9.10 1.22
C GLN A 65 0.70 -9.34 0.21
N LEU A 66 0.83 -8.79 -1.00
CA LEU A 66 -0.14 -8.96 -2.09
C LEU A 66 0.11 -10.22 -2.92
N THR A 67 1.27 -10.86 -2.76
CA THR A 67 1.61 -12.11 -3.43
C THR A 67 1.06 -13.28 -2.61
N ILE A 68 -0.18 -13.68 -2.87
CA ILE A 68 -0.87 -14.77 -2.17
C ILE A 68 -0.48 -16.12 -2.80
N PRO A 69 -0.04 -17.12 -2.02
CA PRO A 69 0.26 -18.46 -2.54
C PRO A 69 -0.93 -19.07 -3.30
N GLY A 70 -0.70 -19.59 -4.51
CA GLY A 70 -1.74 -20.19 -5.35
C GLY A 70 -2.42 -19.22 -6.32
N ASP A 71 -2.30 -17.91 -6.13
CA ASP A 71 -3.00 -16.91 -6.94
C ASP A 71 -2.21 -16.45 -8.18
N ALA A 72 -1.02 -17.00 -8.41
CA ALA A 72 -0.16 -16.67 -9.55
C ALA A 72 -0.87 -16.63 -10.92
N PRO A 73 -1.79 -17.56 -11.26
CA PRO A 73 -2.51 -17.52 -12.54
C PRO A 73 -3.40 -16.28 -12.73
N TYR A 74 -3.79 -15.62 -11.64
CA TYR A 74 -4.77 -14.53 -11.66
C TYR A 74 -4.12 -13.14 -11.63
N TYR A 75 -2.82 -12.99 -11.34
CA TYR A 75 -2.18 -11.67 -11.26
C TYR A 75 -2.22 -10.86 -12.56
N ALA A 76 -2.38 -11.53 -13.71
CA ALA A 76 -2.56 -10.88 -15.00
C ALA A 76 -4.03 -10.51 -15.30
N ASP A 77 -4.99 -10.93 -14.47
CA ASP A 77 -6.39 -10.58 -14.61
C ASP A 77 -6.61 -9.12 -14.13
N PRO A 78 -7.24 -8.23 -14.92
CA PRO A 78 -7.61 -6.89 -14.47
C PRO A 78 -8.48 -6.90 -13.19
N GLY A 79 -9.25 -7.97 -12.99
CA GLY A 79 -10.02 -8.28 -11.78
C GLY A 79 -9.19 -8.32 -10.50
N TYR A 80 -7.91 -8.68 -10.61
CA TYR A 80 -7.10 -9.04 -9.44
C TYR A 80 -6.58 -7.82 -8.68
N PHE A 81 -5.85 -6.94 -9.37
CA PHE A 81 -5.28 -5.73 -8.76
C PHE A 81 -5.93 -4.44 -9.25
N GLU A 82 -6.27 -4.36 -10.54
CA GLU A 82 -6.63 -3.09 -11.18
C GLU A 82 -8.01 -2.65 -10.72
N THR A 83 -9.04 -3.43 -11.06
CA THR A 83 -10.45 -3.12 -10.76
C THR A 83 -10.80 -3.15 -9.27
N THR A 84 -10.04 -3.89 -8.45
CA THR A 84 -10.32 -4.04 -7.01
C THR A 84 -9.49 -3.13 -6.11
N ILE A 85 -8.38 -2.57 -6.61
CA ILE A 85 -7.50 -1.70 -5.80
C ILE A 85 -7.19 -0.40 -6.53
N PHE A 86 -6.46 -0.46 -7.65
CA PHE A 86 -5.88 0.74 -8.26
C PHE A 86 -6.89 1.65 -8.93
N GLU A 87 -7.81 1.10 -9.73
CA GLU A 87 -8.83 1.87 -10.42
C GLU A 87 -9.80 2.57 -9.46
N PRO A 88 -10.41 1.90 -8.46
CA PRO A 88 -11.28 2.59 -7.51
C PRO A 88 -10.53 3.61 -6.66
N LEU A 89 -9.25 3.36 -6.33
CA LEU A 89 -8.41 4.33 -5.64
C LEU A 89 -8.20 5.60 -6.48
N ALA A 90 -7.81 5.44 -7.74
CA ALA A 90 -7.61 6.56 -8.65
C ALA A 90 -8.93 7.30 -8.95
N ALA A 91 -10.06 6.60 -9.04
CA ALA A 91 -11.37 7.22 -9.20
C ALA A 91 -11.80 8.02 -7.95
N GLY A 92 -11.57 7.50 -6.75
CA GLY A 92 -11.84 8.23 -5.50
C GLY A 92 -10.98 9.47 -5.35
N LEU A 93 -9.68 9.38 -5.68
CA LEU A 93 -8.79 10.55 -5.71
C LEU A 93 -9.26 11.61 -6.71
N ARG A 94 -9.70 11.21 -7.91
CA ARG A 94 -10.26 12.12 -8.92
C ARG A 94 -11.50 12.86 -8.43
N ASP A 95 -12.39 12.18 -7.70
CA ASP A 95 -13.59 12.82 -7.17
C ASP A 95 -13.25 13.84 -6.06
N VAL A 96 -12.28 13.52 -5.21
CA VAL A 96 -11.75 14.46 -4.21
C VAL A 96 -11.08 15.66 -4.88
N THR A 97 -10.36 15.48 -5.99
CA THR A 97 -9.60 16.55 -6.67
C THR A 97 -10.38 17.26 -7.79
N LYS A 98 -11.69 17.05 -7.89
CA LYS A 98 -12.53 17.63 -8.95
C LYS A 98 -12.53 19.16 -8.97
N ASP A 99 -12.37 19.79 -7.81
CA ASP A 99 -12.33 21.25 -7.67
C ASP A 99 -11.01 21.73 -7.07
N GLN A 100 -10.84 23.06 -7.02
CA GLN A 100 -9.60 23.67 -6.55
C GLN A 100 -9.35 23.42 -5.07
N MET A 101 -10.41 23.44 -4.25
CA MET A 101 -10.31 23.24 -2.81
C MET A 101 -9.80 21.83 -2.49
N GLY A 102 -10.37 20.82 -3.14
CA GLY A 102 -9.95 19.43 -2.98
C GLY A 102 -8.51 19.17 -3.45
N ARG A 103 -8.10 19.78 -4.57
CA ARG A 103 -6.70 19.72 -5.03
C ARG A 103 -5.72 20.30 -4.03
N ASP A 104 -6.05 21.47 -3.48
CA ASP A 104 -5.17 22.17 -2.55
C ASP A 104 -5.08 21.44 -1.21
N ALA A 105 -6.22 20.96 -0.69
CA ALA A 105 -6.26 20.18 0.55
C ALA A 105 -5.49 18.87 0.43
N LEU A 106 -5.71 18.12 -0.67
CA LEU A 106 -4.99 16.87 -0.93
C LEU A 106 -3.48 17.11 -1.03
N ARG A 107 -3.03 18.08 -1.82
CA ARG A 107 -1.61 18.40 -1.99
C ARG A 107 -0.94 18.86 -0.69
N ALA A 108 -1.68 19.53 0.20
CA ALA A 108 -1.13 19.98 1.48
C ALA A 108 -0.88 18.84 2.48
N LYS A 109 -1.68 17.77 2.42
CA LYS A 109 -1.68 16.71 3.45
C LYS A 109 -1.20 15.35 2.96
N LEU A 110 -1.53 14.91 1.75
CA LEU A 110 -1.17 13.60 1.23
C LEU A 110 0.31 13.59 0.81
N LYS A 111 1.08 12.70 1.44
CA LYS A 111 2.52 12.49 1.21
C LYS A 111 2.80 11.18 0.50
N THR A 112 2.04 10.12 0.82
CA THR A 112 2.26 8.77 0.30
C THR A 112 0.94 8.01 0.24
N VAL A 113 0.79 7.17 -0.77
CA VAL A 113 -0.24 6.12 -0.84
C VAL A 113 0.45 4.79 -0.54
N ARG A 114 -0.02 4.05 0.46
CA ARG A 114 0.54 2.74 0.82
C ARG A 114 -0.50 1.65 0.60
N ILE A 115 -0.20 0.69 -0.27
CA ILE A 115 -1.08 -0.41 -0.62
C ILE A 115 -0.49 -1.70 -0.05
N ARG A 116 -1.31 -2.40 0.72
CA ARG A 116 -0.93 -3.62 1.41
C ARG A 116 -2.11 -4.58 1.52
N TYR A 117 -1.83 -5.79 1.96
CA TYR A 117 -2.86 -6.75 2.32
C TYR A 117 -2.49 -7.50 3.61
N ASP A 118 -3.35 -7.39 4.61
CA ASP A 118 -3.30 -8.20 5.82
C ASP A 118 -4.67 -8.85 6.01
N GLU A 119 -4.73 -10.15 5.74
CA GLU A 119 -5.95 -10.96 5.80
C GLU A 119 -6.72 -10.84 7.13
N LYS A 120 -6.02 -10.59 8.24
CA LYS A 120 -6.66 -10.50 9.56
C LYS A 120 -7.44 -9.21 9.76
N THR A 121 -7.04 -8.16 9.05
CA THR A 121 -7.56 -6.80 9.26
C THR A 121 -8.22 -6.22 8.00
N ALA A 122 -8.01 -6.83 6.84
CA ALA A 122 -8.66 -6.46 5.60
C ALA A 122 -10.15 -6.83 5.69
N PRO A 123 -11.07 -5.88 5.47
CA PRO A 123 -12.47 -6.19 5.60
C PRO A 123 -12.99 -6.88 4.32
N ALA A 124 -13.90 -7.83 4.47
CA ALA A 124 -14.52 -8.52 3.33
C ALA A 124 -15.51 -7.63 2.56
N SER A 125 -16.06 -6.61 3.21
CA SER A 125 -16.93 -5.57 2.66
C SER A 125 -16.72 -4.29 3.50
N ALA A 126 -17.57 -3.26 3.41
CA ALA A 126 -17.41 -2.02 4.19
C ALA A 126 -15.99 -1.44 4.06
N TYR A 127 -15.56 -1.23 2.81
CA TYR A 127 -14.18 -0.94 2.39
C TYR A 127 -13.51 0.24 3.12
N GLN A 128 -14.29 1.17 3.67
CA GLN A 128 -13.81 2.25 4.51
C GLN A 128 -13.00 1.77 5.72
N ASN A 129 -13.34 0.61 6.29
CA ASN A 129 -12.62 0.02 7.44
C ASN A 129 -11.21 -0.50 7.06
N GLY A 130 -10.98 -0.73 5.76
CA GLY A 130 -9.67 -1.09 5.21
C GLY A 130 -8.84 0.13 4.80
N LEU A 131 -9.33 1.35 5.08
CA LEU A 131 -8.65 2.59 4.75
C LEU A 131 -8.28 3.36 6.01
N LYS A 132 -7.09 3.97 5.99
CA LYS A 132 -6.66 4.89 7.04
C LYS A 132 -5.88 6.05 6.44
N PHE A 133 -6.24 7.28 6.76
CA PHE A 133 -5.47 8.46 6.40
C PHE A 133 -4.91 9.14 7.66
N GLU A 134 -3.62 8.96 7.91
CA GLU A 134 -2.94 9.49 9.09
C GLU A 134 -1.50 9.86 8.75
N GLY A 135 -1.00 10.98 9.30
CA GLY A 135 0.38 11.43 9.07
C GLY A 135 0.71 11.78 7.62
N GLY A 136 -0.31 11.94 6.77
CA GLY A 136 -0.18 12.13 5.32
C GLY A 136 -0.04 10.82 4.53
N VAL A 137 -0.25 9.66 5.16
CA VAL A 137 -0.25 8.36 4.47
C VAL A 137 -1.68 7.89 4.30
N LEU A 138 -2.11 7.67 3.05
CA LEU A 138 -3.32 6.92 2.74
C LEU A 138 -2.97 5.44 2.67
N ASP A 139 -3.27 4.71 3.73
CA ASP A 139 -3.07 3.28 3.86
C ASP A 139 -4.29 2.52 3.35
N VAL A 140 -4.08 1.62 2.39
CA VAL A 140 -5.09 0.80 1.73
C VAL A 140 -4.83 -0.67 2.05
N ASN A 141 -5.80 -1.31 2.70
CA ASN A 141 -5.78 -2.71 3.09
C ASN A 141 -7.03 -3.43 2.60
N TRP A 142 -7.03 -3.79 1.32
CA TRP A 142 -8.14 -4.50 0.67
C TRP A 142 -7.65 -5.84 0.11
N ARG A 143 -8.51 -6.85 0.18
CA ARG A 143 -8.24 -8.14 -0.43
C ARG A 143 -8.32 -8.03 -1.96
N PRO A 144 -7.26 -8.39 -2.70
CA PRO A 144 -7.32 -8.52 -4.15
C PRO A 144 -8.37 -9.55 -4.58
N PHE A 145 -8.92 -9.39 -5.77
CA PHE A 145 -9.80 -10.37 -6.42
C PHE A 145 -11.05 -10.80 -5.61
N ALA A 146 -11.45 -9.99 -4.63
CA ALA A 146 -12.66 -10.18 -3.84
C ALA A 146 -13.73 -9.17 -4.25
N ASN A 147 -14.97 -9.62 -4.49
CA ASN A 147 -16.12 -8.77 -4.84
C ASN A 147 -15.75 -7.73 -5.91
N VAL A 148 -15.30 -8.21 -7.07
CA VAL A 148 -14.79 -7.39 -8.19
C VAL A 148 -15.83 -6.36 -8.66
N ALA A 149 -17.12 -6.65 -8.48
CA ALA A 149 -18.22 -5.74 -8.82
C ALA A 149 -18.37 -4.53 -7.89
N ASP A 150 -17.78 -4.55 -6.68
CA ASP A 150 -17.94 -3.49 -5.67
C ASP A 150 -17.01 -2.29 -5.93
N PHE A 151 -16.85 -1.92 -7.20
CA PHE A 151 -16.02 -0.78 -7.61
C PHE A 151 -16.52 0.51 -6.96
N LYS A 152 -17.83 0.77 -7.03
CA LYS A 152 -18.45 2.00 -6.50
C LYS A 152 -18.26 2.14 -4.99
N ASP A 153 -18.45 1.05 -4.25
CA ASP A 153 -18.32 1.07 -2.78
C ASP A 153 -16.89 1.40 -2.34
N ARG A 154 -15.88 0.95 -3.10
CA ARG A 154 -14.47 1.30 -2.87
C ARG A 154 -14.18 2.77 -3.19
N VAL A 155 -14.72 3.28 -4.30
CA VAL A 155 -14.61 4.71 -4.64
C VAL A 155 -15.20 5.58 -3.52
N GLU A 156 -16.42 5.27 -3.09
CA GLU A 156 -17.08 5.99 -2.00
C GLU A 156 -16.28 5.92 -0.69
N ALA A 157 -15.68 4.76 -0.39
CA ALA A 157 -14.84 4.60 0.80
C ALA A 157 -13.63 5.55 0.77
N VAL A 158 -12.94 5.66 -0.37
CA VAL A 158 -11.79 6.56 -0.55
C VAL A 158 -12.21 8.00 -0.34
N VAL A 159 -13.29 8.44 -1.00
CA VAL A 159 -13.83 9.80 -0.87
C VAL A 159 -14.16 10.11 0.59
N LYS A 160 -14.93 9.24 1.26
CA LYS A 160 -15.32 9.41 2.67
C LYS A 160 -14.13 9.51 3.61
N VAL A 161 -13.09 8.70 3.42
CA VAL A 161 -11.87 8.78 4.27
C VAL A 161 -11.11 10.07 4.02
N LEU A 162 -10.93 10.46 2.77
CA LEU A 162 -10.15 11.66 2.45
C LEU A 162 -10.89 12.93 2.87
N GLU A 163 -12.15 13.12 2.47
CA GLU A 163 -12.92 14.33 2.82
C GLU A 163 -13.06 14.54 4.33
N LYS A 164 -13.11 13.46 5.12
CA LYS A 164 -13.15 13.56 6.59
C LYS A 164 -11.85 14.10 7.20
N ASN A 165 -10.71 13.92 6.54
CA ASN A 165 -9.39 14.15 7.14
C ASN A 165 -8.54 15.20 6.39
N LEU A 166 -8.98 15.65 5.21
CA LEU A 166 -8.38 16.73 4.44
C LEU A 166 -8.66 18.12 5.00
#